data_AF-A0AA47LZS2-F1
#
_entry.id   AF-A0AA47LZS2-F1
#
_cell.length_a   1.000
_cell.length_b   1.000
_cell.length_c   1.000
_cell.angle_alpha   90.00
_cell.angle_beta   90.00
_cell.angle_gamma   90.00
#
_symmetry.space_group_name_H-M   'P 1'
#
loop_
_entity.id
_entity.type
_entity.pdbx_description
1 polymer ?
#
loop_
_entity_poly.entity_id
_entity_poly.type
_entity_poly.pdbx_seq_one_letter_code
_entity_poly.pdbx_strand_id
1 'polypeptide(L)'
;MTSGLYTETASLHCVKDSKPLSGNWISPQPHGPAVPPRARSRRTPSPPTKPARSVATTPAIPPFPWSSPSSTNPWPSLISPPASVGGLFHALVSFLLRLVLSFILLILPSEELRLGPHLPQGSYKGGPGLANGTPGRRPTLIEPERLKDFGEEELMNGDVKVWEARVSGPPEIQLKEPPKIRRLSEFKSRAKPSVEYLRFEDISAAAFKIQSAIQKTPCTYSRLSKQYGMEIYLKKEHLHYTGSVKERGVLYLLTSLTQEQQKKGVIVATDCNFSMAVAHHAVELKIPVFAIMPSCCSAPRLRVYRDYGAMVISYGTAARDSRNHALHLAKDNGYLYLEEDEQEAYLAGLGTVGMEIYEQVPKLDAVVVPASGQFGLLAGTAAALKHLNSRILVVGVEPEGYPLLLQSLKTGGPFKDMTSRPNSKLYGDLAEHPLGLHAFQLAKKHVDKVITVSEENALVAMLRFQEFERSTVDTEGAMGLAAILAGQLPELRGKKVAVVVSSANMELDLVRQCVERALMLDERISKFTVELGNLPADMAKLLDFLSREDVRLLDVCHRRHSDKTELFKTQVECVVETRDKTQSMQLHKTLCERYPSLRWLDR
;
A
#
# COMPACT_ATOMS: atom_id res chain seq x y z
N MET A 1 -29.91 5.99 -45.45
CA MET A 1 -30.81 6.99 -46.07
C MET A 1 -30.69 8.30 -45.31
N THR A 2 -30.97 9.42 -45.97
CA THR A 2 -30.67 10.80 -45.54
C THR A 2 -31.72 11.39 -44.60
N SER A 3 -31.28 12.09 -43.56
CA SER A 3 -31.58 13.52 -43.37
C SER A 3 -30.82 14.08 -42.16
N GLY A 4 -30.32 15.30 -42.29
CA GLY A 4 -29.94 16.15 -41.17
C GLY A 4 -30.53 17.54 -41.43
N LEU A 5 -30.56 18.41 -40.41
CA LEU A 5 -30.80 19.84 -40.59
C LEU A 5 -30.23 20.63 -39.41
N TYR A 6 -29.59 21.75 -39.74
CA TYR A 6 -29.09 22.80 -38.85
C TYR A 6 -30.20 23.80 -38.50
N THR A 7 -30.05 24.50 -37.36
CA THR A 7 -29.98 25.98 -37.20
C THR A 7 -30.02 26.31 -35.69
N GLU A 8 -29.06 26.99 -35.09
CA GLU A 8 -28.61 28.40 -35.20
C GLU A 8 -29.45 29.46 -34.47
N THR A 9 -28.69 30.31 -33.77
CA THR A 9 -29.01 31.40 -32.85
C THR A 9 -29.79 32.58 -33.43
N ALA A 10 -30.61 33.25 -32.60
CA ALA A 10 -30.65 34.73 -32.53
C ALA A 10 -31.31 35.25 -31.24
N SER A 11 -30.83 36.40 -30.76
CA SER A 11 -31.26 37.16 -29.57
C SER A 11 -31.81 38.54 -29.94
N LEU A 12 -32.73 39.16 -29.18
CA LEU A 12 -32.82 40.63 -29.02
C LEU A 12 -33.87 41.08 -27.96
N HIS A 13 -33.41 41.82 -26.93
CA HIS A 13 -33.93 43.09 -26.34
C HIS A 13 -35.46 43.40 -26.22
N CYS A 14 -36.00 44.16 -25.26
CA CYS A 14 -35.63 45.44 -24.59
C CYS A 14 -36.61 45.69 -23.38
N VAL A 15 -36.55 46.66 -22.45
CA VAL A 15 -35.54 47.54 -21.78
C VAL A 15 -36.27 48.41 -20.71
N LYS A 16 -35.53 49.19 -19.87
CA LYS A 16 -35.95 50.24 -18.87
C LYS A 16 -36.18 49.79 -17.41
N ASP A 17 -35.86 50.58 -16.37
CA ASP A 17 -34.92 51.71 -16.20
C ASP A 17 -34.72 52.02 -14.70
N SER A 18 -33.59 52.68 -14.33
CA SER A 18 -33.34 53.61 -13.19
C SER A 18 -32.04 53.38 -12.39
N LYS A 19 -31.48 54.47 -11.83
CA LYS A 19 -30.06 54.68 -11.45
C LYS A 19 -29.91 55.88 -10.49
N PRO A 20 -28.74 56.14 -9.85
CA PRO A 20 -27.64 55.25 -9.45
C PRO A 20 -27.14 55.50 -7.98
N LEU A 21 -26.07 54.81 -7.54
CA LEU A 21 -25.11 55.34 -6.55
C LEU A 21 -23.66 55.03 -6.97
N SER A 22 -22.72 55.87 -6.52
CA SER A 22 -21.43 56.15 -7.19
C SER A 22 -20.18 55.84 -6.36
N GLY A 23 -19.02 55.67 -7.01
CA GLY A 23 -17.71 55.63 -6.33
C GLY A 23 -16.55 55.10 -7.18
N ASN A 24 -15.96 55.92 -8.06
CA ASN A 24 -14.68 55.62 -8.71
C ASN A 24 -13.53 55.58 -7.69
N TRP A 25 -12.40 54.93 -8.02
CA TRP A 25 -11.06 55.54 -8.09
C TRP A 25 -10.11 54.66 -8.93
N ILE A 26 -9.02 55.25 -9.42
CA ILE A 26 -8.25 54.81 -10.61
C ILE A 26 -6.81 54.39 -10.24
N SER A 27 -6.28 53.36 -10.90
CA SER A 27 -4.87 52.93 -10.83
C SER A 27 -3.91 53.92 -11.50
N PRO A 28 -2.65 54.03 -11.02
CA PRO A 28 -1.54 53.68 -11.93
C PRO A 28 -0.30 53.03 -11.28
N GLN A 29 0.49 52.34 -12.11
CA GLN A 29 1.91 51.98 -11.90
C GLN A 29 2.82 52.93 -12.73
N PRO A 30 4.17 52.81 -12.77
CA PRO A 30 5.15 52.09 -11.90
C PRO A 30 6.28 53.02 -11.39
N HIS A 31 7.24 52.53 -10.58
CA HIS A 31 8.67 52.94 -10.64
C HIS A 31 9.59 51.98 -9.83
N GLY A 32 10.90 52.03 -10.13
CA GLY A 32 11.93 51.07 -9.72
C GLY A 32 12.66 51.35 -8.38
N PRO A 33 13.86 50.75 -8.17
CA PRO A 33 14.29 50.25 -6.86
C PRO A 33 15.02 51.26 -5.96
N ALA A 34 14.93 51.02 -4.64
CA ALA A 34 15.59 51.83 -3.61
C ALA A 34 16.89 51.19 -3.07
N VAL A 35 17.91 52.03 -2.89
CA VAL A 35 19.25 51.72 -2.36
C VAL A 35 19.31 51.99 -0.85
N PRO A 36 20.00 51.18 -0.02
CA PRO A 36 20.20 51.47 1.41
C PRO A 36 21.36 52.45 1.66
N PRO A 37 21.27 53.33 2.67
CA PRO A 37 22.29 54.36 2.94
C PRO A 37 23.50 53.87 3.77
N ARG A 38 24.63 54.59 3.63
CA ARG A 38 25.89 54.39 4.37
C ARG A 38 26.23 55.60 5.25
N ALA A 39 26.65 55.38 6.50
CA ALA A 39 27.51 56.26 7.29
C ALA A 39 28.29 55.39 8.31
N ARG A 40 29.62 55.26 8.23
CA ARG A 40 30.67 56.06 8.94
C ARG A 40 30.47 56.16 10.46
N SER A 41 31.45 55.96 11.35
CA SER A 41 32.85 55.45 11.23
C SER A 41 33.51 55.40 12.63
N ARG A 42 34.36 54.41 12.94
CA ARG A 42 35.75 54.56 13.50
C ARG A 42 36.28 53.32 14.27
N ARG A 43 37.57 53.04 13.99
CA ARG A 43 38.64 52.47 14.84
C ARG A 43 38.61 50.99 15.25
N THR A 44 39.70 50.33 14.84
CA THR A 44 40.32 49.10 15.37
C THR A 44 40.83 49.29 16.81
N PRO A 45 41.10 48.20 17.57
CA PRO A 45 42.42 47.58 17.52
C PRO A 45 42.43 46.02 17.50
N SER A 46 43.64 45.48 17.31
CA SER A 46 44.04 44.06 17.24
C SER A 46 44.06 43.34 18.61
N PRO A 47 44.19 42.00 18.66
CA PRO A 47 43.95 41.21 19.88
C PRO A 47 45.15 41.15 20.84
N PRO A 48 44.92 40.89 22.14
CA PRO A 48 45.98 40.74 23.13
C PRO A 48 46.57 39.31 23.16
N THR A 49 47.90 39.25 23.27
CA THR A 49 48.67 38.03 23.57
C THR A 49 48.73 37.73 25.08
N LYS A 50 49.08 36.48 25.43
CA LYS A 50 49.21 35.93 26.80
C LYS A 50 50.22 36.67 27.70
N PRO A 51 50.16 36.42 29.03
CA PRO A 51 51.34 36.24 29.88
C PRO A 51 51.51 34.77 30.38
N ALA A 52 52.75 34.42 30.76
CA ALA A 52 53.17 33.16 31.42
C ALA A 52 53.13 33.31 32.97
N ARG A 53 53.44 32.38 33.89
CA ARG A 53 54.36 31.20 34.02
C ARG A 53 53.73 30.23 35.08
N SER A 54 53.99 28.92 35.12
CA SER A 54 55.21 28.27 35.65
C SER A 54 55.10 26.73 35.52
N VAL A 55 56.16 26.01 35.07
CA VAL A 55 57.02 25.05 35.83
C VAL A 55 56.28 23.75 36.28
N ALA A 56 56.69 22.51 35.97
CA ALA A 56 58.01 21.96 35.59
C ALA A 56 58.01 20.74 34.61
N THR A 57 59.15 20.57 33.92
CA THR A 57 59.83 19.32 33.49
C THR A 57 59.12 18.20 32.70
N THR A 58 59.44 18.16 31.39
CA THR A 58 59.69 16.94 30.58
C THR A 58 61.04 16.27 30.93
N PRO A 59 61.33 15.05 30.43
CA PRO A 59 62.15 14.88 29.21
C PRO A 59 61.58 13.80 28.24
N ALA A 60 61.47 14.04 26.92
CA ALA A 60 62.48 13.81 25.85
C ALA A 60 62.32 12.43 25.15
N ILE A 61 62.53 12.21 23.83
CA ILE A 61 62.91 13.08 22.69
C ILE A 61 62.33 12.46 21.36
N PRO A 62 62.22 13.22 20.24
CA PRO A 62 61.63 12.80 18.95
C PRO A 62 62.72 12.67 17.82
N PRO A 63 62.50 12.92 16.51
CA PRO A 63 61.67 12.17 15.51
C PRO A 63 62.29 11.98 14.08
N PHE A 64 61.50 11.36 13.16
CA PHE A 64 61.43 11.62 11.69
C PHE A 64 62.59 11.09 10.77
N PRO A 65 62.52 11.12 9.40
CA PRO A 65 61.74 10.12 8.61
C PRO A 65 62.33 9.69 7.22
N TRP A 66 61.51 8.95 6.45
CA TRP A 66 61.47 8.83 4.97
C TRP A 66 62.67 8.19 4.22
N SER A 67 62.41 7.08 3.51
CA SER A 67 62.26 7.05 2.03
C SER A 67 62.30 5.62 1.45
N SER A 68 61.66 5.44 0.29
CA SER A 68 61.80 4.28 -0.63
C SER A 68 62.54 4.78 -1.88
N PRO A 69 63.29 3.96 -2.66
CA PRO A 69 62.64 3.03 -3.60
C PRO A 69 63.42 1.75 -4.06
N SER A 70 62.67 0.87 -4.74
CA SER A 70 63.03 -0.04 -5.88
C SER A 70 64.06 -1.19 -5.79
N SER A 71 63.53 -2.38 -6.11
CA SER A 71 64.10 -3.51 -6.91
C SER A 71 65.29 -4.35 -6.41
N THR A 72 65.03 -5.62 -6.05
CA THR A 72 65.30 -6.82 -6.89
C THR A 72 64.85 -8.12 -6.18
N ASN A 73 64.38 -9.12 -6.93
CA ASN A 73 64.03 -10.47 -6.43
C ASN A 73 65.30 -11.35 -6.33
N PRO A 74 65.36 -12.33 -5.40
CA PRO A 74 64.88 -13.69 -5.74
C PRO A 74 64.12 -14.43 -4.62
N TRP A 75 63.32 -15.43 -5.03
CA TRP A 75 62.63 -16.37 -4.14
C TRP A 75 63.58 -17.45 -3.58
N PRO A 76 63.28 -18.05 -2.41
CA PRO A 76 63.63 -19.42 -2.09
C PRO A 76 62.45 -20.40 -2.28
N SER A 77 62.76 -21.62 -2.71
CA SER A 77 61.83 -22.66 -3.17
C SER A 77 61.02 -23.34 -2.06
N LEU A 78 59.86 -23.91 -2.42
CA LEU A 78 59.06 -24.76 -1.53
C LEU A 78 59.79 -26.05 -1.13
N ILE A 79 59.59 -26.47 0.12
CA ILE A 79 59.81 -27.84 0.59
C ILE A 79 58.59 -28.68 0.21
N SER A 80 58.80 -29.84 -0.43
CA SER A 80 57.74 -30.76 -0.84
C SER A 80 57.27 -31.66 0.32
N PRO A 81 55.96 -31.88 0.53
CA PRO A 81 55.46 -32.93 1.41
C PRO A 81 55.47 -34.31 0.73
N PRO A 82 55.48 -35.42 1.49
CA PRO A 82 55.65 -36.77 0.93
C PRO A 82 54.43 -37.27 0.13
N ALA A 83 54.72 -38.06 -0.91
CA ALA A 83 53.80 -38.40 -2.01
C ALA A 83 52.68 -39.42 -1.69
N SER A 84 52.32 -39.64 -0.43
CA SER A 84 51.33 -40.67 -0.02
C SER A 84 49.96 -40.12 0.40
N VAL A 85 49.81 -38.81 0.62
CA VAL A 85 48.54 -38.22 1.13
C VAL A 85 47.61 -37.75 -0.01
N GLY A 86 48.18 -37.33 -1.16
CA GLY A 86 47.40 -36.80 -2.29
C GLY A 86 46.47 -37.81 -2.97
N GLY A 87 46.87 -39.09 -3.04
CA GLY A 87 46.08 -40.14 -3.69
C GLY A 87 44.75 -40.42 -2.99
N LEU A 88 44.75 -40.48 -1.66
CA LEU A 88 43.54 -40.65 -0.83
C LEU A 88 42.61 -39.45 -0.94
N PHE A 89 43.15 -38.23 -0.97
CA PHE A 89 42.33 -37.01 -1.13
C PHE A 89 41.67 -36.94 -2.52
N HIS A 90 42.41 -37.21 -3.59
CA HIS A 90 41.85 -37.27 -4.95
C HIS A 90 40.83 -38.40 -5.13
N ALA A 91 41.04 -39.57 -4.51
CA ALA A 91 40.07 -40.66 -4.52
C ALA A 91 38.77 -40.26 -3.81
N LEU A 92 38.86 -39.64 -2.63
CA LEU A 92 37.69 -39.17 -1.87
C LEU A 92 36.89 -38.11 -2.63
N VAL A 93 37.58 -37.12 -3.22
CA VAL A 93 36.95 -36.06 -4.03
C VAL A 93 36.31 -36.66 -5.29
N SER A 94 36.97 -37.59 -5.99
CA SER A 94 36.39 -38.25 -7.17
C SER A 94 35.16 -39.09 -6.80
N PHE A 95 35.19 -39.79 -5.67
CA PHE A 95 34.06 -40.57 -5.17
C PHE A 95 32.86 -39.67 -4.83
N LEU A 96 33.08 -38.58 -4.09
CA LEU A 96 32.05 -37.58 -3.81
C LEU A 96 31.47 -36.94 -5.09
N LEU A 97 32.32 -36.59 -6.06
CA LEU A 97 31.86 -36.01 -7.32
C LEU A 97 30.99 -36.99 -8.13
N ARG A 98 31.35 -38.28 -8.16
CA ARG A 98 30.55 -39.34 -8.78
C ARG A 98 29.22 -39.56 -8.07
N LEU A 99 29.20 -39.48 -6.72
CA LEU A 99 27.98 -39.57 -5.92
C LEU A 99 27.03 -38.42 -6.24
N VAL A 100 27.54 -37.19 -6.31
CA VAL A 100 26.75 -35.99 -6.69
C VAL A 100 26.24 -36.09 -8.12
N LEU A 101 27.09 -36.47 -9.09
CA LEU A 101 26.67 -36.68 -10.49
C LEU A 101 25.61 -37.78 -10.63
N SER A 102 25.75 -38.89 -9.90
CA SER A 102 24.75 -39.96 -9.88
C SER A 102 23.43 -39.52 -9.25
N PHE A 103 23.47 -38.61 -8.26
CA PHE A 103 22.27 -38.06 -7.62
C PHE A 103 21.56 -37.05 -8.55
N ILE A 104 22.31 -36.24 -9.29
CA ILE A 104 21.78 -35.30 -10.30
C ILE A 104 21.12 -36.07 -11.45
N LEU A 105 21.74 -37.15 -11.94
CA LEU A 105 21.16 -38.03 -12.96
C LEU A 105 19.92 -38.81 -12.49
N LEU A 106 19.70 -38.93 -11.17
CA LEU A 106 18.51 -39.53 -10.56
C LEU A 106 17.34 -38.54 -10.37
N ILE A 107 17.60 -37.24 -10.48
CA ILE A 107 16.64 -36.15 -10.20
C ILE A 107 16.17 -35.44 -11.49
N LEU A 108 16.92 -35.54 -12.58
CA LEU A 108 16.55 -34.94 -13.87
C LEU A 108 15.62 -35.88 -14.67
N PRO A 109 14.35 -35.49 -14.96
CA PRO A 109 13.48 -36.26 -15.83
C PRO A 109 13.99 -36.22 -17.28
N SER A 110 14.10 -37.37 -17.94
CA SER A 110 14.36 -37.43 -19.37
C SER A 110 13.05 -37.32 -20.16
N GLU A 111 12.72 -36.13 -20.66
CA GLU A 111 11.81 -35.97 -21.80
C GLU A 111 12.54 -35.23 -22.93
N GLU A 112 12.79 -35.94 -24.04
CA GLU A 112 13.32 -35.37 -25.27
C GLU A 112 12.22 -34.83 -26.19
N LEU A 113 12.58 -33.82 -26.97
CA LEU A 113 11.78 -33.26 -28.06
C LEU A 113 11.28 -34.34 -29.04
N ARG A 114 9.97 -34.37 -29.31
CA ARG A 114 9.44 -34.69 -30.65
C ARG A 114 8.22 -33.83 -31.00
N LEU A 115 8.26 -33.24 -32.19
CA LEU A 115 7.07 -32.65 -32.83
C LEU A 115 6.12 -33.76 -33.31
N GLY A 116 4.82 -33.46 -33.40
CA GLY A 116 3.78 -34.39 -33.87
C GLY A 116 3.76 -34.58 -35.40
N PRO A 117 2.62 -34.98 -36.04
CA PRO A 117 1.26 -35.18 -35.49
C PRO A 117 0.67 -36.59 -35.76
N HIS A 118 -0.54 -36.87 -35.25
CA HIS A 118 -1.70 -37.52 -35.93
C HIS A 118 -2.73 -38.10 -34.94
N LEU A 119 -4.03 -37.95 -35.24
CA LEU A 119 -5.15 -38.69 -34.62
C LEU A 119 -5.28 -40.08 -35.28
N PRO A 120 -5.79 -41.11 -34.56
CA PRO A 120 -7.22 -41.44 -34.70
C PRO A 120 -7.93 -41.88 -33.40
N GLN A 121 -9.24 -42.13 -33.53
CA GLN A 121 -10.21 -42.49 -32.48
C GLN A 121 -9.96 -43.88 -31.85
N GLY A 122 -10.37 -44.06 -30.59
CA GLY A 122 -10.47 -45.40 -29.96
C GLY A 122 -10.90 -45.37 -28.49
N SER A 123 -12.11 -45.84 -28.19
CA SER A 123 -12.61 -46.06 -26.82
C SER A 123 -11.88 -47.23 -26.14
N TYR A 124 -11.57 -47.16 -24.84
CA TYR A 124 -11.94 -48.18 -23.84
C TYR A 124 -11.74 -47.70 -22.39
N LYS A 125 -12.41 -48.36 -21.44
CA LYS A 125 -12.49 -48.00 -20.01
C LYS A 125 -11.46 -48.73 -19.14
N GLY A 126 -10.98 -48.08 -18.08
CA GLY A 126 -10.81 -48.70 -16.75
C GLY A 126 -9.38 -48.83 -16.19
N GLY A 127 -9.16 -48.31 -14.98
CA GLY A 127 -7.99 -48.62 -14.13
C GLY A 127 -7.01 -47.45 -13.94
N PRO A 128 -6.48 -47.22 -12.71
CA PRO A 128 -5.85 -45.95 -12.37
C PRO A 128 -4.35 -45.90 -12.70
N GLY A 129 -3.98 -45.11 -13.72
CA GLY A 129 -2.61 -44.63 -13.91
C GLY A 129 -2.42 -43.25 -13.26
N LEU A 130 -1.28 -43.03 -12.57
CA LEU A 130 -0.93 -41.71 -12.05
C LEU A 130 -0.80 -40.72 -13.21
N ALA A 131 -1.67 -39.71 -13.26
CA ALA A 131 -1.56 -38.62 -14.21
C ALA A 131 -0.63 -37.53 -13.65
N ASN A 132 0.28 -37.03 -14.50
CA ASN A 132 1.12 -35.87 -14.17
C ASN A 132 0.24 -34.67 -13.78
N GLY A 133 0.67 -33.96 -12.73
CA GLY A 133 -0.17 -33.00 -12.03
C GLY A 133 -0.71 -31.88 -12.91
N THR A 134 -2.01 -31.90 -13.16
CA THR A 134 -2.78 -30.67 -13.40
C THR A 134 -2.51 -29.72 -12.22
N PRO A 135 -2.33 -28.40 -12.41
CA PRO A 135 -2.22 -27.49 -11.27
C PRO A 135 -3.49 -27.62 -10.40
N GLY A 136 -3.29 -28.19 -9.20
CA GLY A 136 -4.37 -28.67 -8.35
C GLY A 136 -5.17 -27.52 -7.75
N ARG A 137 -6.14 -27.01 -8.51
CA ARG A 137 -7.15 -26.08 -8.00
C ARG A 137 -7.89 -26.78 -6.86
N ARG A 138 -7.89 -26.18 -5.66
CA ARG A 138 -8.65 -26.72 -4.51
C ARG A 138 -10.12 -26.91 -4.94
N PRO A 139 -10.71 -28.12 -4.78
CA PRO A 139 -12.11 -28.32 -5.09
C PRO A 139 -12.96 -27.46 -4.14
N THR A 140 -13.94 -26.75 -4.69
CA THR A 140 -14.88 -25.97 -3.90
C THR A 140 -15.69 -26.88 -2.98
N LEU A 141 -15.86 -26.50 -1.72
CA LEU A 141 -16.68 -27.24 -0.73
C LEU A 141 -18.19 -27.17 -0.97
N ILE A 142 -18.61 -26.64 -2.10
CA ILE A 142 -20.01 -26.41 -2.44
C ILE A 142 -20.55 -27.64 -3.17
N GLU A 143 -21.62 -28.19 -2.61
CA GLU A 143 -22.36 -29.30 -3.20
C GLU A 143 -22.90 -28.89 -4.58
N PRO A 144 -22.80 -29.73 -5.62
CA PRO A 144 -23.22 -29.38 -6.97
C PRO A 144 -24.68 -28.92 -7.07
N GLU A 145 -25.57 -29.39 -6.19
CA GLU A 145 -26.98 -28.97 -6.19
C GLU A 145 -27.15 -27.48 -5.91
N ARG A 146 -26.22 -26.85 -5.16
CA ARG A 146 -26.23 -25.42 -4.83
C ARG A 146 -25.69 -24.52 -5.95
N LEU A 147 -25.23 -25.10 -7.07
CA LEU A 147 -24.99 -24.32 -8.29
C LEU A 147 -26.31 -23.78 -8.88
N LYS A 148 -27.42 -24.50 -8.66
CA LYS A 148 -28.77 -24.11 -9.12
C LYS A 148 -29.26 -22.81 -8.50
N ASP A 149 -28.82 -22.52 -7.27
CA ASP A 149 -29.06 -21.29 -6.51
C ASP A 149 -28.59 -20.03 -7.28
N PHE A 150 -27.81 -20.20 -8.36
CA PHE A 150 -27.27 -19.16 -9.23
C PHE A 150 -27.70 -19.26 -10.70
N GLY A 151 -28.56 -20.22 -11.07
CA GLY A 151 -29.10 -20.41 -12.42
C GLY A 151 -28.20 -21.23 -13.37
N GLU A 152 -28.46 -22.54 -13.51
CA GLU A 152 -27.58 -23.46 -14.25
C GLU A 152 -27.76 -23.54 -15.78
N GLU A 153 -28.78 -22.92 -16.40
CA GLU A 153 -29.09 -23.19 -17.83
C GLU A 153 -28.25 -22.42 -18.88
N GLU A 154 -27.40 -21.45 -18.50
CA GLU A 154 -26.63 -20.64 -19.48
C GLU A 154 -25.09 -20.71 -19.38
N LEU A 155 -24.51 -21.39 -18.37
CA LEU A 155 -23.08 -21.27 -18.06
C LEU A 155 -22.16 -22.35 -18.67
N MET A 156 -22.71 -23.35 -19.37
CA MET A 156 -21.96 -24.50 -19.90
C MET A 156 -21.61 -24.38 -21.40
N ASN A 157 -21.22 -23.19 -21.88
CA ASN A 157 -20.58 -23.01 -23.20
C ASN A 157 -19.75 -21.71 -23.31
N GLY A 158 -18.50 -21.74 -22.84
CA GLY A 158 -17.33 -21.11 -23.47
C GLY A 158 -17.18 -19.57 -23.55
N ASP A 159 -18.25 -18.81 -23.76
CA ASP A 159 -18.17 -17.40 -24.17
C ASP A 159 -18.85 -16.46 -23.16
N VAL A 160 -18.12 -15.44 -22.70
CA VAL A 160 -18.64 -14.40 -21.80
C VAL A 160 -19.54 -13.44 -22.58
N LYS A 161 -20.86 -13.57 -22.46
CA LYS A 161 -21.81 -12.56 -22.92
C LYS A 161 -21.97 -11.43 -21.91
N VAL A 162 -21.73 -10.20 -22.37
CA VAL A 162 -22.10 -8.97 -21.66
C VAL A 162 -23.56 -8.68 -21.94
N TRP A 163 -24.36 -8.48 -20.90
CA TRP A 163 -25.77 -8.11 -21.02
C TRP A 163 -25.94 -6.58 -20.96
N GLU A 164 -26.39 -5.96 -22.05
CA GLU A 164 -26.89 -4.58 -22.02
C GLU A 164 -28.32 -4.55 -21.49
N ALA A 165 -28.52 -3.91 -20.33
CA ALA A 165 -29.85 -3.78 -19.73
C ALA A 165 -30.66 -2.66 -20.40
N ARG A 166 -31.76 -3.01 -21.09
CA ARG A 166 -32.81 -2.04 -21.43
C ARG A 166 -33.70 -1.80 -20.21
N VAL A 167 -33.72 -0.55 -19.74
CA VAL A 167 -34.62 -0.11 -18.66
C VAL A 167 -36.05 0.00 -19.19
N SER A 168 -36.95 -0.84 -18.70
CA SER A 168 -38.39 -0.63 -18.76
C SER A 168 -38.85 0.16 -17.52
N GLY A 169 -39.81 1.07 -17.71
CA GLY A 169 -40.31 1.94 -16.64
C GLY A 169 -41.09 1.19 -15.54
N PRO A 170 -41.13 1.71 -14.31
CA PRO A 170 -41.81 1.04 -13.20
C PRO A 170 -43.34 1.09 -13.34
N PRO A 171 -44.07 0.06 -12.86
CA PRO A 171 -45.52 0.14 -12.72
C PRO A 171 -45.91 1.07 -11.55
N GLU A 172 -47.04 1.76 -11.71
CA GLU A 172 -47.52 2.79 -10.80
C GLU A 172 -48.08 2.19 -9.50
N ILE A 173 -47.49 2.56 -8.34
CA ILE A 173 -47.91 2.07 -7.03
C ILE A 173 -48.86 3.07 -6.38
N GLN A 174 -50.13 2.67 -6.20
CA GLN A 174 -51.11 3.49 -5.48
C GLN A 174 -50.81 3.52 -3.96
N LEU A 175 -50.55 4.71 -3.44
CA LEU A 175 -50.35 4.97 -2.01
C LEU A 175 -51.67 4.82 -1.24
N LYS A 176 -51.65 4.06 -0.13
CA LYS A 176 -52.72 4.05 0.89
C LYS A 176 -52.33 4.94 2.07
N GLU A 177 -53.34 5.54 2.70
CA GLU A 177 -53.16 6.53 3.77
C GLU A 177 -52.43 5.99 5.02
N PRO A 178 -51.66 6.85 5.73
CA PRO A 178 -50.87 6.43 6.89
C PRO A 178 -51.73 6.25 8.17
N PRO A 179 -51.41 5.27 9.03
CA PRO A 179 -52.11 5.07 10.30
C PRO A 179 -51.81 6.18 11.33
N LYS A 180 -52.80 6.50 12.16
CA LYS A 180 -52.76 7.60 13.14
C LYS A 180 -51.74 7.35 14.26
N ILE A 181 -50.81 8.29 14.43
CA ILE A 181 -49.74 8.25 15.45
C ILE A 181 -50.33 8.52 16.85
N ARG A 182 -50.02 7.66 17.82
CA ARG A 182 -50.18 7.96 19.27
C ARG A 182 -48.95 8.69 19.80
N ARG A 183 -49.14 9.71 20.64
CA ARG A 183 -48.05 10.52 21.22
C ARG A 183 -47.17 9.68 22.17
N LEU A 184 -45.88 9.60 21.87
CA LEU A 184 -44.84 9.10 22.76
C LEU A 184 -44.36 10.22 23.69
N SER A 185 -45.10 10.45 24.77
CA SER A 185 -44.73 11.46 25.78
C SER A 185 -44.86 10.94 27.21
N GLU A 186 -44.39 9.73 27.48
CA GLU A 186 -44.29 9.19 28.86
C GLU A 186 -43.34 7.97 28.99
N PHE A 187 -42.09 8.12 28.56
CA PHE A 187 -40.99 7.24 29.01
C PHE A 187 -39.81 8.07 29.50
N LYS A 188 -39.73 8.24 30.82
CA LYS A 188 -38.49 8.71 31.48
C LYS A 188 -37.40 7.69 31.20
N SER A 189 -36.45 8.03 30.33
CA SER A 189 -35.31 7.19 29.99
C SER A 189 -34.40 7.03 31.21
N ARG A 190 -34.53 5.89 31.90
CA ARG A 190 -33.54 5.43 32.86
C ARG A 190 -32.24 5.24 32.08
N ALA A 191 -31.23 6.05 32.36
CA ALA A 191 -29.94 5.99 31.66
C ALA A 191 -29.39 4.56 31.78
N LYS A 192 -29.27 3.86 30.65
CA LYS A 192 -28.55 2.57 30.61
C LYS A 192 -27.09 2.85 31.00
N PRO A 193 -26.44 1.96 31.78
CA PRO A 193 -24.99 1.99 31.89
C PRO A 193 -24.39 1.90 30.47
N SER A 194 -23.30 2.64 30.23
CA SER A 194 -22.61 2.61 28.94
C SER A 194 -22.11 1.20 28.68
N VAL A 195 -22.69 0.52 27.70
CA VAL A 195 -22.26 -0.82 27.29
C VAL A 195 -20.85 -0.71 26.73
N GLU A 196 -19.89 -1.38 27.37
CA GLU A 196 -18.52 -1.46 26.90
C GLU A 196 -18.45 -2.55 25.83
N TYR A 197 -18.65 -2.15 24.56
CA TYR A 197 -18.84 -3.03 23.39
C TYR A 197 -17.65 -3.94 23.04
N LEU A 198 -16.49 -3.74 23.64
CA LEU A 198 -15.34 -4.63 23.50
C LEU A 198 -14.53 -4.58 24.79
N ARG A 199 -14.43 -5.71 25.49
CA ARG A 199 -13.64 -5.82 26.71
C ARG A 199 -12.37 -6.62 26.46
N PHE A 200 -11.40 -6.51 27.36
CA PHE A 200 -10.13 -7.22 27.22
C PHE A 200 -10.29 -8.74 27.31
N GLU A 201 -11.25 -9.23 28.08
CA GLU A 201 -11.57 -10.66 28.20
C GLU A 201 -12.00 -11.25 26.85
N ASP A 202 -12.73 -10.47 26.05
CA ASP A 202 -13.22 -10.88 24.73
C ASP A 202 -12.05 -10.98 23.73
N ILE A 203 -11.11 -10.02 23.79
CA ILE A 203 -9.86 -10.03 23.01
C ILE A 203 -8.94 -11.18 23.43
N SER A 204 -8.83 -11.44 24.74
CA SER A 204 -8.03 -12.55 25.30
C SER A 204 -8.60 -13.92 24.90
N ALA A 205 -9.93 -14.07 24.94
CA ALA A 205 -10.60 -15.25 24.42
C ALA A 205 -10.40 -15.42 22.91
N ALA A 206 -10.37 -14.32 22.15
CA ALA A 206 -10.05 -14.36 20.73
C ALA A 206 -8.62 -14.85 20.47
N ALA A 207 -7.62 -14.28 21.17
CA ALA A 207 -6.23 -14.72 21.09
C ALA A 207 -6.10 -16.23 21.38
N PHE A 208 -6.73 -16.71 22.45
CA PHE A 208 -6.70 -18.12 22.83
C PHE A 208 -7.35 -19.06 21.80
N LYS A 209 -8.44 -18.64 21.14
CA LYS A 209 -9.06 -19.47 20.08
C LYS A 209 -8.25 -19.51 18.80
N ILE A 210 -7.67 -18.38 18.36
CA ILE A 210 -7.03 -18.30 17.03
C ILE A 210 -5.57 -18.80 17.03
N GLN A 211 -4.88 -18.83 18.18
CA GLN A 211 -3.44 -19.14 18.29
C GLN A 211 -2.98 -20.45 17.62
N SER A 212 -3.88 -21.44 17.44
CA SER A 212 -3.56 -22.73 16.82
C SER A 212 -3.68 -22.74 15.30
N ALA A 213 -4.36 -21.75 14.72
CA ALA A 213 -4.67 -21.67 13.30
C ALA A 213 -4.14 -20.40 12.62
N ILE A 214 -3.74 -19.37 13.38
CA ILE A 214 -3.07 -18.18 12.86
C ILE A 214 -1.64 -18.06 13.41
N GLN A 215 -0.71 -17.62 12.57
CA GLN A 215 0.66 -17.41 12.98
C GLN A 215 0.79 -16.13 13.83
N LYS A 216 1.52 -16.22 14.94
CA LYS A 216 2.02 -15.06 15.67
C LYS A 216 3.03 -14.30 14.81
N THR A 217 2.61 -13.22 14.17
CA THR A 217 3.47 -12.44 13.28
C THR A 217 4.64 -11.80 14.04
N PRO A 218 5.79 -11.55 13.39
CA PRO A 218 6.93 -10.98 14.08
C PRO A 218 6.77 -9.46 14.28
N CYS A 219 7.22 -8.96 15.44
CA CYS A 219 7.39 -7.52 15.68
C CYS A 219 8.88 -7.17 15.73
N THR A 220 9.48 -6.87 14.58
CA THR A 220 10.95 -6.78 14.44
C THR A 220 11.46 -5.34 14.51
N TYR A 221 12.60 -5.12 15.17
CA TYR A 221 13.33 -3.85 15.11
C TYR A 221 13.68 -3.47 13.66
N SER A 222 13.31 -2.27 13.24
CA SER A 222 13.53 -1.76 11.89
C SER A 222 14.93 -1.19 11.70
N ARG A 223 15.49 -1.34 10.50
CA ARG A 223 16.74 -0.67 10.11
C ARG A 223 16.62 0.86 10.05
N LEU A 224 15.39 1.39 9.91
CA LEU A 224 15.10 2.84 9.87
C LEU A 224 15.24 3.53 11.23
N SER A 225 15.23 2.77 12.34
CA SER A 225 15.28 3.29 13.71
C SER A 225 16.38 4.36 13.93
N LYS A 226 17.60 4.07 13.48
CA LYS A 226 18.75 4.98 13.59
C LYS A 226 18.57 6.29 12.81
N GLN A 227 17.91 6.24 11.65
CA GLN A 227 17.73 7.38 10.76
C GLN A 227 16.72 8.38 11.33
N TYR A 228 15.68 7.90 12.01
CA TYR A 228 14.61 8.74 12.57
C TYR A 228 14.78 9.06 14.06
N GLY A 229 15.79 8.49 14.72
CA GLY A 229 16.05 8.70 16.14
C GLY A 229 14.96 8.12 17.03
N MET A 230 14.36 6.99 16.63
CA MET A 230 13.31 6.27 17.33
C MET A 230 13.68 4.79 17.36
N GLU A 231 13.34 4.03 18.40
CA GLU A 231 13.40 2.57 18.32
C GLU A 231 12.12 2.06 17.65
N ILE A 232 12.15 1.89 16.32
CA ILE A 232 10.99 1.49 15.52
C ILE A 232 10.93 -0.04 15.47
N TYR A 233 9.81 -0.61 15.88
CA TYR A 233 9.48 -2.03 15.74
C TYR A 233 8.32 -2.17 14.76
N LEU A 234 8.37 -3.14 13.86
CA LEU A 234 7.38 -3.33 12.80
C LEU A 234 6.59 -4.60 13.07
N LYS A 235 5.30 -4.47 13.37
CA LYS A 235 4.37 -5.60 13.51
C LYS A 235 3.90 -6.01 12.11
N LYS A 236 4.51 -7.07 11.57
CA LYS A 236 4.41 -7.46 10.16
C LYS A 236 3.17 -8.33 9.89
N GLU A 237 1.98 -7.73 9.99
CA GLU A 237 0.69 -8.40 9.74
C GLU A 237 0.46 -8.76 8.26
N HIS A 238 1.11 -8.04 7.34
CA HIS A 238 1.16 -8.39 5.92
C HIS A 238 1.83 -9.74 5.60
N LEU A 239 2.42 -10.43 6.59
CA LEU A 239 3.00 -11.77 6.45
C LEU A 239 2.01 -12.91 6.74
N HIS A 240 0.74 -12.62 7.04
CA HIS A 240 -0.30 -13.65 7.06
C HIS A 240 -0.53 -14.23 5.65
N TYR A 241 -1.17 -15.39 5.57
CA TYR A 241 -1.28 -16.19 4.36
C TYR A 241 -2.03 -15.47 3.22
N THR A 242 -3.10 -14.75 3.56
CA THR A 242 -3.88 -13.88 2.68
C THR A 242 -3.34 -12.45 2.64
N GLY A 243 -2.11 -12.21 3.08
CA GLY A 243 -1.43 -10.92 2.96
C GLY A 243 -1.97 -9.76 3.81
N SER A 244 -2.84 -10.01 4.80
CA SER A 244 -3.36 -8.94 5.67
C SER A 244 -3.77 -9.37 7.08
N VAL A 245 -3.83 -8.37 7.98
CA VAL A 245 -4.31 -8.47 9.37
C VAL A 245 -5.76 -8.98 9.53
N LYS A 246 -6.59 -8.85 8.47
CA LYS A 246 -8.03 -9.15 8.51
C LYS A 246 -8.32 -10.60 8.91
N GLU A 247 -7.39 -11.51 8.63
CA GLU A 247 -7.45 -12.92 9.05
C GLU A 247 -7.77 -13.11 10.53
N ARG A 248 -7.20 -12.29 11.43
CA ARG A 248 -7.43 -12.43 12.87
C ARG A 248 -8.89 -12.24 13.25
N GLY A 249 -9.48 -11.17 12.73
CA GLY A 249 -10.90 -10.86 12.92
C GLY A 249 -11.79 -11.91 12.27
N VAL A 250 -11.51 -12.25 11.01
CA VAL A 250 -12.31 -13.19 10.23
C VAL A 250 -12.28 -14.61 10.81
N LEU A 251 -11.11 -15.13 11.18
CA LEU A 251 -10.98 -16.47 11.77
C LEU A 251 -11.75 -16.56 13.09
N TYR A 252 -11.67 -15.54 13.95
CA TYR A 252 -12.43 -15.54 15.20
C TYR A 252 -13.94 -15.36 14.97
N LEU A 253 -14.35 -14.57 13.98
CA LEU A 253 -15.74 -14.43 13.55
C LEU A 253 -16.30 -15.78 13.07
N LEU A 254 -15.64 -16.45 12.12
CA LEU A 254 -16.08 -17.72 11.54
C LEU A 254 -16.11 -18.87 12.56
N THR A 255 -15.14 -18.92 13.48
CA THR A 255 -15.12 -19.89 14.60
C THR A 255 -16.12 -19.57 15.71
N SER A 256 -16.76 -18.40 15.68
CA SER A 256 -17.83 -18.01 16.61
C SER A 256 -19.23 -18.21 16.01
N LEU A 257 -19.34 -18.58 14.73
CA LEU A 257 -20.61 -18.99 14.10
C LEU A 257 -21.12 -20.32 14.67
N THR A 258 -22.43 -20.48 14.74
CA THR A 258 -23.05 -21.76 15.12
C THR A 258 -22.89 -22.79 14.00
N GLN A 259 -22.96 -24.09 14.34
CA GLN A 259 -22.92 -25.16 13.34
C GLN A 259 -24.02 -25.04 12.27
N GLU A 260 -25.18 -24.47 12.61
CA GLU A 260 -26.25 -24.20 11.64
C GLU A 260 -25.87 -23.09 10.66
N GLN A 261 -25.25 -22.01 11.14
CA GLN A 261 -24.73 -20.94 10.28
C GLN A 261 -23.59 -21.44 9.39
N GLN A 262 -22.67 -22.24 9.93
CA GLN A 262 -21.57 -22.85 9.18
C GLN A 262 -22.08 -23.78 8.06
N LYS A 263 -23.09 -24.62 8.33
CA LYS A 263 -23.71 -25.49 7.31
C LYS A 263 -24.42 -24.70 6.20
N LYS A 264 -25.08 -23.60 6.54
CA LYS A 264 -25.69 -22.69 5.54
C LYS A 264 -24.66 -22.07 4.60
N GLY A 265 -23.41 -21.93 5.05
CA GLY A 265 -22.35 -21.29 4.28
C GLY A 265 -22.42 -19.76 4.34
N VAL A 266 -21.34 -19.14 3.91
CA VAL A 266 -21.14 -17.69 3.95
C VAL A 266 -21.06 -17.11 2.53
N ILE A 267 -21.53 -15.88 2.37
CA ILE A 267 -21.46 -15.15 1.11
C ILE A 267 -20.89 -13.75 1.36
N VAL A 268 -19.83 -13.41 0.62
CA VAL A 268 -19.19 -12.09 0.64
C VAL A 268 -19.36 -11.40 -0.70
N ALA A 269 -19.29 -10.08 -0.69
CA ALA A 269 -19.26 -9.26 -1.89
C ALA A 269 -18.04 -8.34 -1.88
N THR A 270 -17.64 -7.93 -3.09
CA THR A 270 -16.55 -6.98 -3.35
C THR A 270 -15.15 -7.47 -2.94
N ASP A 271 -14.13 -6.91 -3.60
CA ASP A 271 -12.80 -7.50 -3.70
C ASP A 271 -11.80 -6.80 -2.75
N CYS A 272 -12.01 -7.01 -1.46
CA CYS A 272 -11.28 -6.38 -0.36
C CYS A 272 -10.51 -7.40 0.49
N ASN A 273 -9.64 -6.90 1.38
CA ASN A 273 -8.86 -7.73 2.29
C ASN A 273 -9.73 -8.62 3.20
N PHE A 274 -10.91 -8.17 3.60
CA PHE A 274 -11.86 -8.96 4.41
C PHE A 274 -12.45 -10.13 3.61
N SER A 275 -13.01 -9.88 2.43
CA SER A 275 -13.56 -10.93 1.55
C SER A 275 -12.52 -12.01 1.23
N MET A 276 -11.27 -11.59 1.02
CA MET A 276 -10.14 -12.49 0.78
C MET A 276 -9.81 -13.37 1.99
N ALA A 277 -9.81 -12.80 3.20
CA ALA A 277 -9.64 -13.55 4.44
C ALA A 277 -10.81 -14.52 4.70
N VAL A 278 -12.05 -14.14 4.38
CA VAL A 278 -13.23 -15.02 4.49
C VAL A 278 -13.12 -16.19 3.53
N ALA A 279 -12.74 -15.94 2.28
CA ALA A 279 -12.58 -16.97 1.27
C ALA A 279 -11.54 -18.04 1.66
N HIS A 280 -10.45 -17.65 2.33
CA HIS A 280 -9.46 -18.58 2.85
C HIS A 280 -9.97 -19.35 4.10
N HIS A 281 -10.32 -18.61 5.17
CA HIS A 281 -10.61 -19.23 6.46
C HIS A 281 -11.92 -19.99 6.50
N ALA A 282 -12.91 -19.63 5.67
CA ALA A 282 -14.12 -20.44 5.52
C ALA A 282 -13.79 -21.83 4.95
N VAL A 283 -12.91 -21.93 3.95
CA VAL A 283 -12.51 -23.23 3.36
C VAL A 283 -11.73 -24.08 4.36
N GLU A 284 -10.78 -23.50 5.09
CA GLU A 284 -10.04 -24.22 6.15
C GLU A 284 -10.97 -24.73 7.27
N LEU A 285 -12.01 -23.95 7.62
CA LEU A 285 -13.06 -24.35 8.58
C LEU A 285 -14.15 -25.25 8.00
N LYS A 286 -14.04 -25.63 6.72
CA LYS A 286 -15.02 -26.45 5.97
C LYS A 286 -16.42 -25.83 5.82
N ILE A 287 -16.48 -24.50 5.80
CA ILE A 287 -17.66 -23.69 5.58
C ILE A 287 -17.77 -23.39 4.07
N PRO A 288 -18.89 -23.71 3.38
CA PRO A 288 -19.11 -23.31 1.99
C PRO A 288 -19.05 -21.79 1.85
N VAL A 289 -18.31 -21.26 0.87
CA VAL A 289 -18.11 -19.81 0.69
C VAL A 289 -18.29 -19.37 -0.76
N PHE A 290 -19.16 -18.35 -0.91
CA PHE A 290 -19.48 -17.69 -2.17
C PHE A 290 -18.90 -16.27 -2.18
N ALA A 291 -18.25 -15.88 -3.27
CA ALA A 291 -17.60 -14.59 -3.44
C ALA A 291 -18.18 -13.89 -4.68
N ILE A 292 -19.04 -12.89 -4.46
CA ILE A 292 -19.73 -12.15 -5.54
C ILE A 292 -18.93 -10.89 -5.89
N MET A 293 -18.35 -10.88 -7.08
CA MET A 293 -17.38 -9.87 -7.52
C MET A 293 -17.88 -9.10 -8.73
N PRO A 294 -17.52 -7.81 -8.90
CA PRO A 294 -17.91 -7.07 -10.09
C PRO A 294 -17.15 -7.60 -11.31
N SER A 295 -17.76 -7.49 -12.50
CA SER A 295 -17.13 -7.93 -13.77
C SER A 295 -15.86 -7.17 -14.14
N CYS A 296 -15.62 -6.00 -13.53
CA CYS A 296 -14.38 -5.23 -13.67
C CYS A 296 -13.23 -5.68 -12.73
N CYS A 297 -13.46 -6.64 -11.84
CA CYS A 297 -12.41 -7.21 -10.98
C CYS A 297 -11.36 -7.96 -11.82
N SER A 298 -10.08 -7.77 -11.49
CA SER A 298 -8.98 -8.32 -12.27
C SER A 298 -8.92 -9.85 -12.19
N ALA A 299 -8.62 -10.50 -13.32
CA ALA A 299 -8.48 -11.95 -13.38
C ALA A 299 -7.46 -12.53 -12.37
N PRO A 300 -6.32 -11.86 -12.06
CA PRO A 300 -5.42 -12.27 -10.99
C PRO A 300 -6.07 -12.28 -9.61
N ARG A 301 -6.80 -11.24 -9.19
CA ARG A 301 -7.46 -11.26 -7.87
C ARG A 301 -8.62 -12.26 -7.84
N LEU A 302 -9.46 -12.36 -8.87
CA LEU A 302 -10.48 -13.43 -8.99
C LEU A 302 -9.89 -14.85 -8.89
N ARG A 303 -8.65 -15.05 -9.36
CA ARG A 303 -7.96 -16.34 -9.25
C ARG A 303 -7.58 -16.67 -7.79
N VAL A 304 -7.13 -15.70 -6.99
CA VAL A 304 -6.76 -15.92 -5.58
C VAL A 304 -7.89 -16.57 -4.79
N TYR A 305 -9.12 -16.03 -4.88
CA TYR A 305 -10.31 -16.63 -4.24
C TYR A 305 -10.59 -18.06 -4.70
N ARG A 306 -10.41 -18.34 -6.00
CA ARG A 306 -10.60 -19.68 -6.59
C ARG A 306 -9.52 -20.66 -6.14
N ASP A 307 -8.29 -20.19 -5.95
CA ASP A 307 -7.15 -21.00 -5.51
C ASP A 307 -7.24 -21.30 -4.01
N TYR A 308 -7.87 -20.44 -3.20
CA TYR A 308 -8.26 -20.75 -1.82
C TYR A 308 -9.37 -21.80 -1.72
N GLY A 309 -10.23 -21.90 -2.74
CA GLY A 309 -11.35 -22.86 -2.81
C GLY A 309 -12.75 -22.24 -2.72
N ALA A 310 -12.88 -20.91 -2.81
CA ALA A 310 -14.18 -20.24 -2.85
C ALA A 310 -14.83 -20.28 -4.24
N MET A 311 -16.16 -20.29 -4.26
CA MET A 311 -16.93 -20.14 -5.51
C MET A 311 -17.04 -18.67 -5.87
N VAL A 312 -16.35 -18.27 -6.93
CA VAL A 312 -16.29 -16.88 -7.39
C VAL A 312 -17.28 -16.66 -8.54
N ILE A 313 -18.20 -15.73 -8.33
CA ILE A 313 -19.27 -15.39 -9.27
C ILE A 313 -19.10 -13.93 -9.67
N SER A 314 -18.92 -13.68 -10.96
CA SER A 314 -18.79 -12.33 -11.49
C SER A 314 -20.19 -11.78 -11.83
N TYR A 315 -20.65 -10.77 -11.10
CA TYR A 315 -21.98 -10.17 -11.29
C TYR A 315 -21.94 -8.65 -11.18
N GLY A 316 -22.63 -7.97 -12.11
CA GLY A 316 -22.70 -6.50 -12.17
C GLY A 316 -21.44 -5.83 -12.70
N THR A 317 -21.46 -4.51 -12.86
CA THR A 317 -20.31 -3.72 -13.34
C THR A 317 -19.67 -2.89 -12.24
N ALA A 318 -20.44 -2.50 -11.22
CA ALA A 318 -19.95 -1.85 -10.01
C ALA A 318 -20.06 -2.76 -8.78
N ALA A 319 -19.20 -2.54 -7.79
CA ALA A 319 -19.21 -3.26 -6.53
C ALA A 319 -20.57 -3.23 -5.80
N ARG A 320 -21.32 -2.12 -5.92
CA ARG A 320 -22.69 -1.99 -5.41
C ARG A 320 -23.65 -3.03 -6.01
N ASP A 321 -23.49 -3.37 -7.29
CA ASP A 321 -24.36 -4.32 -7.98
C ASP A 321 -24.09 -5.73 -7.45
N SER A 322 -22.82 -6.10 -7.34
CA SER A 322 -22.35 -7.37 -6.77
C SER A 322 -22.84 -7.53 -5.33
N ARG A 323 -22.77 -6.46 -4.52
CA ARG A 323 -23.27 -6.41 -3.14
C ARG A 323 -24.79 -6.57 -3.05
N ASN A 324 -25.55 -5.85 -3.87
CA ASN A 324 -27.01 -6.00 -3.91
C ASN A 324 -27.42 -7.43 -4.30
N HIS A 325 -26.72 -8.04 -5.26
CA HIS A 325 -26.96 -9.41 -5.69
C HIS A 325 -26.59 -10.43 -4.61
N ALA A 326 -25.45 -10.26 -3.93
CA ALA A 326 -25.06 -11.09 -2.79
C ALA A 326 -26.09 -11.05 -1.66
N LEU A 327 -26.63 -9.86 -1.32
CA LEU A 327 -27.69 -9.70 -0.32
C LEU A 327 -29.00 -10.40 -0.73
N HIS A 328 -29.36 -10.36 -2.02
CA HIS A 328 -30.53 -11.08 -2.54
C HIS A 328 -30.35 -12.59 -2.47
N LEU A 329 -29.22 -13.11 -2.94
CA LEU A 329 -28.87 -14.53 -2.88
C LEU A 329 -28.78 -15.05 -1.44
N ALA A 330 -28.23 -14.26 -0.52
CA ALA A 330 -28.16 -14.60 0.90
C ALA A 330 -29.55 -14.75 1.52
N LYS A 331 -30.46 -13.83 1.19
CA LYS A 331 -31.85 -13.85 1.67
C LYS A 331 -32.62 -15.05 1.11
N ASP A 332 -32.49 -15.31 -0.19
CA ASP A 332 -33.32 -16.29 -0.89
C ASP A 332 -32.85 -17.73 -0.61
N ASN A 333 -31.53 -17.96 -0.58
CA ASN A 333 -30.93 -19.28 -0.32
C ASN A 333 -30.52 -19.50 1.16
N GLY A 334 -30.75 -18.51 2.02
CA GLY A 334 -30.50 -18.59 3.46
C GLY A 334 -29.02 -18.59 3.87
N TYR A 335 -28.10 -18.15 3.00
CA TYR A 335 -26.68 -18.02 3.31
C TYR A 335 -26.44 -16.90 4.34
N LEU A 336 -25.34 -16.99 5.09
CA LEU A 336 -24.90 -15.88 5.93
C LEU A 336 -24.10 -14.86 5.11
N TYR A 337 -24.72 -13.72 4.78
CA TYR A 337 -23.98 -12.59 4.22
C TYR A 337 -23.01 -12.02 5.26
N LEU A 338 -21.73 -11.96 4.89
CA LEU A 338 -20.67 -11.34 5.68
C LEU A 338 -20.15 -10.09 4.96
N GLU A 339 -19.95 -9.05 5.74
CA GLU A 339 -19.35 -7.78 5.34
C GLU A 339 -18.37 -7.37 6.45
N GLU A 340 -17.38 -6.53 6.13
CA GLU A 340 -16.54 -5.96 7.17
C GLU A 340 -17.35 -4.94 7.98
N ASP A 341 -17.88 -5.41 9.10
CA ASP A 341 -18.64 -4.62 10.06
C ASP A 341 -17.97 -4.61 11.44
N GLU A 342 -18.65 -4.00 12.41
CA GLU A 342 -18.16 -3.86 13.79
C GLU A 342 -18.74 -4.92 14.72
N GLN A 343 -18.92 -6.15 14.22
CA GLN A 343 -19.26 -7.30 15.08
C GLN A 343 -18.20 -7.48 16.18
N GLU A 344 -18.67 -7.68 17.41
CA GLU A 344 -17.82 -7.78 18.61
C GLU A 344 -16.73 -8.85 18.47
N ALA A 345 -17.05 -9.98 17.84
CA ALA A 345 -16.08 -11.02 17.51
C ALA A 345 -15.01 -10.53 16.53
N TYR A 346 -15.39 -9.90 15.42
CA TYR A 346 -14.42 -9.39 14.44
C TYR A 346 -13.45 -8.38 15.07
N LEU A 347 -13.97 -7.45 15.87
CA LEU A 347 -13.16 -6.48 16.63
C LEU A 347 -12.26 -7.15 17.68
N ALA A 348 -12.74 -8.18 18.38
CA ALA A 348 -11.94 -8.93 19.36
C ALA A 348 -10.77 -9.66 18.71
N GLY A 349 -10.99 -10.29 17.54
CA GLY A 349 -9.92 -10.91 16.76
C GLY A 349 -8.86 -9.90 16.31
N LEU A 350 -9.26 -8.74 15.79
CA LEU A 350 -8.31 -7.66 15.44
C LEU A 350 -7.55 -7.12 16.67
N GLY A 351 -8.19 -7.05 17.84
CA GLY A 351 -7.55 -6.59 19.08
C GLY A 351 -6.37 -7.45 19.55
N THR A 352 -6.28 -8.71 19.10
CA THR A 352 -5.14 -9.61 19.42
C THR A 352 -3.79 -9.05 18.96
N VAL A 353 -3.78 -8.19 17.94
CA VAL A 353 -2.57 -7.45 17.49
C VAL A 353 -1.96 -6.65 18.65
N GLY A 354 -2.78 -5.96 19.45
CA GLY A 354 -2.32 -5.16 20.59
C GLY A 354 -1.72 -6.00 21.71
N MET A 355 -2.28 -7.20 21.98
CA MET A 355 -1.70 -8.15 22.93
C MET A 355 -0.31 -8.63 22.47
N GLU A 356 -0.19 -9.03 21.21
CA GLU A 356 1.08 -9.52 20.68
C GLU A 356 2.16 -8.44 20.62
N ILE A 357 1.81 -7.21 20.26
CA ILE A 357 2.74 -6.06 20.29
C ILE A 357 3.26 -5.81 21.70
N TYR A 358 2.38 -5.82 22.71
CA TYR A 358 2.75 -5.61 24.11
C TYR A 358 3.72 -6.68 24.63
N GLU A 359 3.48 -7.94 24.27
CA GLU A 359 4.34 -9.07 24.64
C GLU A 359 5.69 -9.05 23.89
N GLN A 360 5.68 -8.71 22.59
CA GLN A 360 6.87 -8.76 21.74
C GLN A 360 7.81 -7.55 21.89
N VAL A 361 7.33 -6.41 22.42
CA VAL A 361 8.14 -5.18 22.55
C VAL A 361 8.22 -4.71 24.02
N PRO A 362 9.22 -5.16 24.80
CA PRO A 362 9.38 -4.76 26.19
C PRO A 362 9.64 -3.26 26.36
N LYS A 363 8.87 -2.64 27.28
CA LYS A 363 8.86 -1.20 27.59
C LYS A 363 8.46 -0.32 26.38
N LEU A 364 7.44 -0.75 25.65
CA LEU A 364 6.81 0.03 24.58
C LEU A 364 6.25 1.37 25.08
N ASP A 365 6.52 2.45 24.35
CA ASP A 365 6.02 3.80 24.66
C ASP A 365 4.82 4.20 23.78
N ALA A 366 4.83 3.80 22.51
CA ALA A 366 3.81 4.19 21.53
C ALA A 366 3.55 3.12 20.46
N VAL A 367 2.35 3.14 19.88
CA VAL A 367 1.94 2.33 18.72
C VAL A 367 1.29 3.22 17.67
N VAL A 368 1.74 3.08 16.42
CA VAL A 368 1.18 3.76 15.25
C VAL A 368 0.43 2.72 14.42
N VAL A 369 -0.86 2.95 14.18
CA VAL A 369 -1.77 2.01 13.52
C VAL A 369 -2.47 2.71 12.34
N PRO A 370 -2.52 2.09 11.14
CA PRO A 370 -3.39 2.56 10.06
C PRO A 370 -4.85 2.62 10.52
N ALA A 371 -5.50 3.75 10.25
CA ALA A 371 -6.92 3.98 10.54
C ALA A 371 -7.76 3.94 9.26
N SER A 372 -7.16 4.28 8.11
CA SER A 372 -7.69 4.24 6.74
C SER A 372 -8.55 3.00 6.42
N GLY A 373 -9.87 3.04 6.66
CA GLY A 373 -10.77 1.89 6.41
C GLY A 373 -10.52 0.69 7.33
N GLN A 374 -9.65 0.83 8.33
CA GLN A 374 -9.26 -0.20 9.28
C GLN A 374 -9.56 0.26 10.72
N PHE A 375 -10.66 0.99 10.91
CA PHE A 375 -11.04 1.56 12.22
C PHE A 375 -11.16 0.49 13.32
N GLY A 376 -11.63 -0.71 12.97
CA GLY A 376 -11.70 -1.85 13.89
C GLY A 376 -10.32 -2.33 14.37
N LEU A 377 -9.29 -2.26 13.52
CA LEU A 377 -7.91 -2.59 13.88
C LEU A 377 -7.36 -1.58 14.89
N LEU A 378 -7.52 -0.29 14.60
CA LEU A 378 -7.13 0.79 15.51
C LEU A 378 -7.86 0.66 16.86
N ALA A 379 -9.19 0.50 16.84
CA ALA A 379 -10.03 0.41 18.03
C ALA A 379 -9.69 -0.83 18.89
N GLY A 380 -9.59 -2.02 18.28
CA GLY A 380 -9.25 -3.25 19.00
C GLY A 380 -7.82 -3.21 19.56
N THR A 381 -6.85 -2.74 18.77
CA THR A 381 -5.45 -2.57 19.21
C THR A 381 -5.37 -1.58 20.36
N ALA A 382 -6.09 -0.46 20.29
CA ALA A 382 -6.14 0.54 21.36
C ALA A 382 -6.78 -0.02 22.64
N ALA A 383 -7.89 -0.75 22.55
CA ALA A 383 -8.56 -1.37 23.69
C ALA A 383 -7.63 -2.36 24.42
N ALA A 384 -6.95 -3.24 23.67
CA ALA A 384 -5.98 -4.18 24.24
C ALA A 384 -4.80 -3.48 24.94
N LEU A 385 -4.16 -2.51 24.25
CA LEU A 385 -3.01 -1.80 24.80
C LEU A 385 -3.37 -0.94 26.01
N LYS A 386 -4.51 -0.23 25.99
CA LYS A 386 -4.94 0.62 27.10
C LYS A 386 -5.34 -0.18 28.34
N HIS A 387 -5.80 -1.42 28.18
CA HIS A 387 -6.01 -2.34 29.30
C HIS A 387 -4.67 -2.82 29.89
N LEU A 388 -3.75 -3.28 29.04
CA LEU A 388 -2.45 -3.83 29.48
C LEU A 388 -1.50 -2.77 30.07
N ASN A 389 -1.47 -1.57 29.48
CA ASN A 389 -0.74 -0.41 29.99
C ASN A 389 -1.31 0.89 29.38
N SER A 390 -2.16 1.56 30.15
CA SER A 390 -2.81 2.83 29.75
C SER A 390 -1.86 3.97 29.37
N ARG A 391 -0.57 3.89 29.74
CA ARG A 391 0.46 4.89 29.39
C ARG A 391 0.98 4.78 27.96
N ILE A 392 0.75 3.66 27.26
CA ILE A 392 1.16 3.49 25.86
C ILE A 392 0.33 4.44 25.00
N LEU A 393 1.01 5.27 24.20
CA LEU A 393 0.34 6.18 23.27
C LEU A 393 -0.13 5.41 22.03
N VAL A 394 -1.39 5.56 21.64
CA VAL A 394 -1.96 4.95 20.43
C VAL A 394 -2.28 6.04 19.43
N VAL A 395 -1.66 5.96 18.26
CA VAL A 395 -1.75 6.94 17.18
C VAL A 395 -2.42 6.30 15.96
N GLY A 396 -3.57 6.81 15.56
CA GLY A 396 -4.22 6.47 14.28
C GLY A 396 -3.67 7.31 13.13
N VAL A 397 -3.54 6.69 11.94
CA VAL A 397 -3.08 7.39 10.72
C VAL A 397 -4.08 7.22 9.58
N GLU A 398 -4.55 8.34 9.03
CA GLU A 398 -5.48 8.41 7.89
C GLU A 398 -4.82 9.06 6.66
N PRO A 399 -5.40 8.93 5.44
CA PRO A 399 -4.92 9.66 4.28
C PRO A 399 -5.47 11.11 4.33
N GLU A 400 -4.64 12.09 3.96
CA GLU A 400 -5.07 13.50 3.88
C GLU A 400 -6.29 13.72 2.97
N GLY A 401 -6.42 12.91 1.90
CA GLY A 401 -7.57 12.95 1.00
C GLY A 401 -8.88 12.40 1.58
N TYR A 402 -8.84 11.64 2.69
CA TYR A 402 -10.05 11.04 3.30
C TYR A 402 -9.93 10.85 4.83
N PRO A 403 -9.91 11.93 5.62
CA PRO A 403 -9.64 11.89 7.07
C PRO A 403 -10.91 11.68 7.91
N LEU A 404 -11.58 10.54 7.73
CA LEU A 404 -12.93 10.27 8.23
C LEU A 404 -13.03 10.23 9.77
N LEU A 405 -12.13 9.51 10.44
CA LEU A 405 -12.08 9.41 11.90
C LEU A 405 -11.66 10.74 12.51
N LEU A 406 -10.66 11.43 11.95
CA LEU A 406 -10.22 12.73 12.44
C LEU A 406 -11.34 13.77 12.40
N GLN A 407 -12.14 13.81 11.32
CA GLN A 407 -13.31 14.69 11.26
C GLN A 407 -14.39 14.27 12.25
N SER A 408 -14.67 12.97 12.38
CA SER A 408 -15.66 12.44 13.32
C SER A 408 -15.31 12.72 14.80
N LEU A 409 -14.02 12.67 15.14
CA LEU A 409 -13.54 13.02 16.48
C LEU A 409 -13.66 14.53 16.75
N LYS A 410 -13.40 15.38 15.74
CA LYS A 410 -13.57 16.84 15.83
C LYS A 410 -15.03 17.27 15.97
N THR A 411 -15.95 16.66 15.23
CA THR A 411 -17.40 16.95 15.31
C THR A 411 -18.08 16.25 16.50
N GLY A 412 -17.42 15.27 17.11
CA GLY A 412 -17.87 14.57 18.30
C GLY A 412 -18.80 13.37 18.04
N GLY A 413 -19.11 13.07 16.77
CA GLY A 413 -19.94 11.95 16.31
C GLY A 413 -19.56 11.47 14.90
N PRO A 414 -20.03 10.28 14.45
CA PRO A 414 -19.67 9.74 13.13
C PRO A 414 -20.03 10.70 12.00
N PHE A 415 -19.02 11.13 11.25
CA PHE A 415 -19.16 12.04 10.12
C PHE A 415 -19.66 11.28 8.89
N LYS A 416 -20.74 11.74 8.26
CA LYS A 416 -21.42 11.00 7.18
C LYS A 416 -21.17 11.59 5.78
N ASP A 417 -20.99 12.90 5.68
CA ASP A 417 -20.97 13.63 4.41
C ASP A 417 -19.55 14.05 4.02
N MET A 418 -18.70 13.07 3.70
CA MET A 418 -17.38 13.37 3.14
C MET A 418 -17.52 13.74 1.65
N THR A 419 -17.20 14.99 1.31
CA THR A 419 -17.23 15.49 -0.08
C THR A 419 -16.06 14.99 -0.93
N SER A 420 -14.93 14.67 -0.29
CA SER A 420 -13.79 14.01 -0.91
C SER A 420 -13.99 12.49 -0.98
N ARG A 421 -13.48 11.87 -2.04
CA ARG A 421 -13.37 10.40 -2.15
C ARG A 421 -11.90 10.00 -2.04
N PRO A 422 -11.57 8.85 -1.41
CA PRO A 422 -10.21 8.35 -1.42
C PRO A 422 -9.79 7.97 -2.85
N ASN A 423 -8.49 7.98 -3.13
CA ASN A 423 -7.94 7.46 -4.37
C ASN A 423 -8.23 5.94 -4.46
N SER A 424 -9.26 5.56 -5.22
CA SER A 424 -9.78 4.19 -5.26
C SER A 424 -8.81 3.14 -5.83
N LYS A 425 -7.70 3.56 -6.44
CA LYS A 425 -6.61 2.64 -6.81
C LYS A 425 -5.73 2.30 -5.60
N LEU A 426 -5.37 3.30 -4.80
CA LEU A 426 -4.49 3.14 -3.64
C LEU A 426 -5.24 2.67 -2.39
N TYR A 427 -6.53 2.97 -2.29
CA TYR A 427 -7.35 2.62 -1.13
C TYR A 427 -8.75 2.17 -1.61
N GLY A 428 -8.79 1.07 -2.35
CA GLY A 428 -10.04 0.48 -2.85
C GLY A 428 -11.00 0.11 -1.71
N ASP A 429 -10.48 -0.58 -0.69
CA ASP A 429 -11.23 -1.01 0.51
C ASP A 429 -11.83 0.19 1.28
N LEU A 430 -11.18 1.35 1.25
CA LEU A 430 -11.56 2.56 2.00
C LEU A 430 -12.86 3.22 1.51
N ALA A 431 -13.18 3.09 0.22
CA ALA A 431 -14.34 3.77 -0.38
C ALA A 431 -15.69 3.14 -0.03
N GLU A 432 -15.68 1.89 0.46
CA GLU A 432 -16.89 1.07 0.65
C GLU A 432 -17.31 0.93 2.12
N HIS A 433 -16.42 1.25 3.07
CA HIS A 433 -16.61 1.02 4.51
C HIS A 433 -16.76 2.34 5.30
N PRO A 434 -17.98 2.76 5.66
CA PRO A 434 -18.19 3.93 6.51
C PRO A 434 -17.68 3.67 7.94
N LEU A 435 -17.28 4.72 8.64
CA LEU A 435 -16.93 4.64 10.07
C LEU A 435 -18.17 4.22 10.88
N GLY A 436 -18.10 3.04 11.49
CA GLY A 436 -19.15 2.53 12.35
C GLY A 436 -19.16 3.16 13.75
N LEU A 437 -20.20 2.85 14.51
CA LEU A 437 -20.49 3.49 15.80
C LEU A 437 -19.56 2.98 16.92
N HIS A 438 -19.23 1.69 16.92
CA HIS A 438 -18.46 1.02 17.97
C HIS A 438 -16.97 1.35 17.84
N ALA A 439 -16.36 1.26 16.64
CA ALA A 439 -14.96 1.65 16.49
C ALA A 439 -14.78 3.15 16.71
N PHE A 440 -15.76 3.99 16.35
CA PHE A 440 -15.76 5.41 16.73
C PHE A 440 -15.79 5.60 18.26
N GLN A 441 -16.67 4.91 18.98
CA GLN A 441 -16.75 5.02 20.45
C GLN A 441 -15.48 4.52 21.14
N LEU A 442 -14.92 3.39 20.69
CA LEU A 442 -13.66 2.83 21.19
C LEU A 442 -12.48 3.75 20.87
N ALA A 443 -12.39 4.28 19.64
CA ALA A 443 -11.35 5.22 19.26
C ALA A 443 -11.41 6.50 20.10
N LYS A 444 -12.60 7.09 20.27
CA LYS A 444 -12.84 8.27 21.12
C LYS A 444 -12.45 8.06 22.59
N LYS A 445 -12.44 6.82 23.07
CA LYS A 445 -12.07 6.44 24.45
C LYS A 445 -10.60 6.04 24.61
N HIS A 446 -10.00 5.39 23.62
CA HIS A 446 -8.72 4.69 23.76
C HIS A 446 -7.59 5.20 22.85
N VAL A 447 -7.88 5.97 21.80
CA VAL A 447 -6.86 6.51 20.88
C VAL A 447 -6.47 7.91 21.31
N ASP A 448 -5.18 8.15 21.52
CA ASP A 448 -4.67 9.43 22.05
C ASP A 448 -4.54 10.51 20.96
N LYS A 449 -4.24 10.10 19.71
CA LYS A 449 -4.00 11.01 18.58
C LYS A 449 -4.44 10.37 17.27
N VAL A 450 -5.01 11.16 16.37
CA VAL A 450 -5.20 10.79 14.95
C VAL A 450 -4.53 11.85 14.08
N ILE A 451 -3.75 11.41 13.10
CA ILE A 451 -3.01 12.27 12.16
C ILE A 451 -3.28 11.85 10.71
N THR A 452 -2.98 12.75 9.78
CA THR A 452 -3.23 12.56 8.35
C THR A 452 -1.94 12.67 7.56
N VAL A 453 -1.75 11.77 6.60
CA VAL A 453 -0.53 11.68 5.77
C VAL A 453 -0.89 11.75 4.29
N SER A 454 -0.12 12.49 3.50
CA SER A 454 -0.30 12.56 2.04
C SER A 454 -0.03 11.22 1.35
N GLU A 455 -0.69 10.97 0.23
CA GLU A 455 -0.47 9.75 -0.57
C GLU A 455 1.00 9.64 -1.02
N GLU A 456 1.64 10.77 -1.32
CA GLU A 456 3.06 10.85 -1.68
C GLU A 456 3.98 10.28 -0.58
N ASN A 457 3.71 10.60 0.69
CA ASN A 457 4.46 10.05 1.82
C ASN A 457 4.20 8.54 2.00
N ALA A 458 2.99 8.05 1.69
CA ALA A 458 2.69 6.62 1.70
C ALA A 458 3.46 5.86 0.62
N LEU A 459 3.56 6.41 -0.60
CA LEU A 459 4.36 5.84 -1.70
C LEU A 459 5.86 5.80 -1.35
N VAL A 460 6.41 6.88 -0.76
CA VAL A 460 7.81 6.88 -0.27
C VAL A 460 7.99 5.87 0.87
N ALA A 461 6.98 5.64 1.72
CA ALA A 461 7.04 4.61 2.75
C ALA A 461 7.08 3.18 2.18
N MET A 462 6.28 2.86 1.16
CA MET A 462 6.36 1.57 0.44
C MET A 462 7.79 1.31 -0.08
N LEU A 463 8.41 2.32 -0.70
CA LEU A 463 9.78 2.27 -1.19
C LEU A 463 10.78 1.98 -0.06
N ARG A 464 10.62 2.62 1.12
CA ARG A 464 11.45 2.33 2.30
C ARG A 464 11.24 0.93 2.86
N PHE A 465 10.04 0.35 2.82
CA PHE A 465 9.85 -1.06 3.20
C PHE A 465 10.63 -2.01 2.28
N GLN A 466 10.65 -1.77 0.97
CA GLN A 466 11.39 -2.59 0.02
C GLN A 466 12.93 -2.49 0.23
N GLU A 467 13.43 -1.30 0.53
CA GLU A 467 14.86 -1.02 0.76
C GLU A 467 15.34 -1.52 2.13
N PHE A 468 14.65 -1.11 3.20
CA PHE A 468 15.08 -1.28 4.58
C PHE A 468 14.47 -2.50 5.28
N GLU A 469 13.37 -3.05 4.78
CA GLU A 469 12.70 -4.20 5.41
C GLU A 469 12.59 -5.44 4.52
N ARG A 470 12.99 -5.31 3.25
CA ARG A 470 12.87 -6.37 2.23
C ARG A 470 11.45 -6.95 2.13
N SER A 471 10.46 -6.09 2.38
CA SER A 471 9.04 -6.41 2.35
C SER A 471 8.36 -5.55 1.30
N THR A 472 7.55 -6.16 0.45
CA THR A 472 6.53 -5.43 -0.31
C THR A 472 5.33 -5.21 0.60
N VAL A 473 4.78 -4.00 0.60
CA VAL A 473 3.58 -3.61 1.34
C VAL A 473 2.69 -2.79 0.43
N ASP A 474 1.39 -2.74 0.73
CA ASP A 474 0.47 -1.81 0.08
C ASP A 474 0.47 -0.45 0.80
N THR A 475 -0.27 0.49 0.25
CA THR A 475 -0.43 1.85 0.78
C THR A 475 -1.02 1.86 2.18
N GLU A 476 -1.99 0.99 2.50
CA GLU A 476 -2.59 0.89 3.83
C GLU A 476 -1.57 0.39 4.87
N GLY A 477 -0.83 -0.68 4.55
CA GLY A 477 0.27 -1.18 5.37
C GLY A 477 1.42 -0.19 5.53
N ALA A 478 1.62 0.71 4.56
CA ALA A 478 2.67 1.72 4.60
C ALA A 478 2.34 2.96 5.46
N MET A 479 1.05 3.27 5.69
CA MET A 479 0.60 4.51 6.36
C MET A 479 1.28 4.79 7.70
N GLY A 480 1.40 3.75 8.55
CA GLY A 480 1.97 3.90 9.89
C GLY A 480 3.45 4.33 9.87
N LEU A 481 4.23 3.87 8.88
CA LEU A 481 5.60 4.32 8.67
C LEU A 481 5.62 5.70 8.03
N ALA A 482 4.75 5.97 7.06
CA ALA A 482 4.67 7.23 6.33
C ALA A 482 4.51 8.45 7.26
N ALA A 483 3.74 8.32 8.35
CA ALA A 483 3.63 9.33 9.42
C ALA A 483 4.98 9.68 10.08
N ILE A 484 5.86 8.68 10.28
CA ILE A 484 7.20 8.86 10.84
C ILE A 484 8.12 9.50 9.79
N LEU A 485 8.07 9.05 8.53
CA LEU A 485 8.89 9.61 7.45
C LEU A 485 8.57 11.08 7.19
N ALA A 486 7.29 11.45 7.23
CA ALA A 486 6.79 12.82 7.10
C ALA A 486 7.14 13.72 8.31
N GLY A 487 7.75 13.17 9.37
CA GLY A 487 8.17 13.93 10.54
C GLY A 487 7.03 14.44 11.43
N GLN A 488 5.81 13.89 11.31
CA GLN A 488 4.60 14.34 12.02
C GLN A 488 4.51 13.86 13.48
N LEU A 489 5.49 13.06 13.93
CA LEU A 489 5.56 12.47 15.28
C LEU A 489 6.89 12.80 16.00
N PRO A 490 7.34 14.08 16.06
CA PRO A 490 8.60 14.44 16.71
C PRO A 490 8.64 14.08 18.20
N GLU A 491 7.48 14.02 18.88
CA GLU A 491 7.32 13.63 20.27
C GLU A 491 7.66 12.15 20.56
N LEU A 492 7.89 11.34 19.52
CA LEU A 492 8.29 9.94 19.62
C LEU A 492 9.81 9.72 19.48
N ARG A 493 10.60 10.78 19.24
CA ARG A 493 12.06 10.68 19.24
C ARG A 493 12.59 10.21 20.59
N GLY A 494 13.54 9.28 20.57
CA GLY A 494 14.11 8.63 21.75
C GLY A 494 13.22 7.56 22.40
N LYS A 495 12.04 7.25 21.84
CA LYS A 495 11.08 6.29 22.38
C LYS A 495 11.04 4.98 21.59
N LYS A 496 10.45 3.95 22.20
CA LYS A 496 10.08 2.68 21.55
C LYS A 496 8.70 2.77 20.92
N VAL A 497 8.66 2.63 19.60
CA VAL A 497 7.46 2.81 18.78
C VAL A 497 7.21 1.53 18.00
N ALA A 498 6.06 0.89 18.18
CA ALA A 498 5.60 -0.16 17.27
C ALA A 498 4.78 0.47 16.14
N VAL A 499 4.95 -0.04 14.92
CA VAL A 499 4.17 0.36 13.73
C VAL A 499 3.48 -0.89 13.20
N VAL A 500 2.16 -0.82 13.03
CA VAL A 500 1.38 -1.92 12.43
C VAL A 500 1.47 -1.84 10.91
N VAL A 501 1.98 -2.91 10.30
CA VAL A 501 2.10 -3.06 8.85
C VAL A 501 0.99 -4.01 8.40
N SER A 502 -0.19 -3.45 8.16
CA SER A 502 -1.46 -4.18 8.09
C SER A 502 -1.61 -5.15 6.92
N SER A 503 -1.03 -4.83 5.75
CA SER A 503 -1.41 -5.47 4.48
C SER A 503 -0.36 -5.31 3.36
N ALA A 504 -0.41 -6.20 2.36
CA ALA A 504 0.41 -6.17 1.15
C ALA A 504 -0.33 -6.57 -0.15
N ASN A 505 -1.65 -6.41 -0.20
CA ASN A 505 -2.51 -6.97 -1.26
C ASN A 505 -2.74 -6.03 -2.46
N MET A 506 -1.65 -5.44 -2.95
CA MET A 506 -1.67 -4.56 -4.13
C MET A 506 -1.31 -5.32 -5.41
N GLU A 507 -2.04 -5.07 -6.50
CA GLU A 507 -1.73 -5.67 -7.81
C GLU A 507 -0.35 -5.25 -8.32
N LEU A 508 0.41 -6.19 -8.91
CA LEU A 508 1.81 -5.98 -9.26
C LEU A 508 2.03 -4.80 -10.24
N ASP A 509 1.13 -4.60 -11.20
CA ASP A 509 1.18 -3.46 -12.12
C ASP A 509 0.94 -2.11 -11.42
N LEU A 510 0.13 -2.10 -10.36
CA LEU A 510 -0.05 -0.92 -9.52
C LEU A 510 1.15 -0.71 -8.61
N VAL A 511 1.73 -1.77 -8.04
CA VAL A 511 3.00 -1.68 -7.28
C VAL A 511 4.10 -1.08 -8.16
N ARG A 512 4.24 -1.50 -9.42
CA ARG A 512 5.21 -0.91 -10.37
C ARG A 512 4.99 0.59 -10.55
N GLN A 513 3.76 1.03 -10.83
CA GLN A 513 3.40 2.45 -10.96
C GLN A 513 3.68 3.23 -9.66
N CYS A 514 3.40 2.63 -8.50
CA CYS A 514 3.66 3.22 -7.19
C CYS A 514 5.16 3.39 -6.93
N VAL A 515 5.99 2.41 -7.27
CA VAL A 515 7.45 2.48 -7.13
C VAL A 515 8.06 3.51 -8.10
N GLU A 516 7.62 3.55 -9.36
CA GLU A 516 8.02 4.58 -10.33
C GLU A 516 7.68 5.99 -9.79
N ARG A 517 6.47 6.16 -9.23
CA ARG A 517 6.08 7.44 -8.59
C ARG A 517 6.90 7.75 -7.34
N ALA A 518 7.15 6.76 -6.48
CA ALA A 518 7.93 6.92 -5.26
C ALA A 518 9.39 7.32 -5.57
N LEU A 519 9.99 6.77 -6.63
CA LEU A 519 11.35 7.13 -7.07
C LEU A 519 11.46 8.57 -7.59
N MET A 520 10.39 9.11 -8.19
CA MET A 520 10.29 10.53 -8.54
C MET A 520 10.13 11.42 -7.29
N LEU A 521 9.27 11.01 -6.34
CA LEU A 521 9.06 11.73 -5.07
C LEU A 521 10.29 11.71 -4.15
N ASP A 522 11.12 10.67 -4.26
CA ASP A 522 12.40 10.53 -3.56
C ASP A 522 13.58 11.21 -4.30
N GLU A 523 13.28 12.01 -5.33
CA GLU A 523 14.22 12.79 -6.15
C GLU A 523 15.33 11.98 -6.83
N ARG A 524 15.15 10.64 -6.95
CA ARG A 524 16.10 9.75 -7.64
C ARG A 524 15.82 9.65 -9.13
N ILE A 525 14.56 9.56 -9.53
CA ILE A 525 14.16 9.76 -10.92
C ILE A 525 13.79 11.22 -11.10
N SER A 526 14.32 11.85 -12.14
CA SER A 526 14.06 13.25 -12.45
C SER A 526 13.69 13.41 -13.92
N LYS A 527 12.70 14.27 -14.15
CA LYS A 527 12.16 14.53 -15.47
C LYS A 527 12.35 16.01 -15.79
N PHE A 528 12.85 16.31 -16.98
CA PHE A 528 13.05 17.70 -17.41
C PHE A 528 12.87 17.84 -18.91
N THR A 529 12.57 19.06 -19.35
CA THR A 529 12.58 19.42 -20.78
C THR A 529 13.57 20.53 -21.07
N VAL A 530 14.28 20.43 -22.18
CA VAL A 530 15.20 21.44 -22.71
C VAL A 530 14.79 21.77 -24.15
N GLU A 531 14.82 23.05 -24.54
CA GLU A 531 14.78 23.43 -25.95
C GLU A 531 16.19 23.37 -26.55
N LEU A 532 16.37 22.55 -27.59
CA LEU A 532 17.60 22.46 -28.36
C LEU A 532 17.42 23.03 -29.78
N GLY A 533 18.54 23.33 -30.44
CA GLY A 533 18.57 23.57 -31.87
C GLY A 533 18.25 22.31 -32.68
N ASN A 534 17.89 22.49 -33.94
CA ASN A 534 17.49 21.39 -34.84
C ASN A 534 18.65 20.52 -35.37
N LEU A 535 19.90 20.71 -34.90
CA LEU A 535 21.07 19.97 -35.37
C LEU A 535 21.32 18.73 -34.49
N PRO A 536 21.64 17.55 -35.08
CA PRO A 536 22.00 16.35 -34.30
C PRO A 536 23.14 16.56 -33.30
N ALA A 537 24.06 17.49 -33.60
CA ALA A 537 25.14 17.88 -32.72
C ALA A 537 24.68 18.46 -31.37
N ASP A 538 23.50 19.09 -31.30
CA ASP A 538 22.99 19.67 -30.05
C ASP A 538 22.42 18.60 -29.12
N MET A 539 21.74 17.59 -29.67
CA MET A 539 21.37 16.37 -28.94
C MET A 539 22.63 15.63 -28.45
N ALA A 540 23.64 15.47 -29.30
CA ALA A 540 24.90 14.82 -28.92
C ALA A 540 25.59 15.54 -27.74
N LYS A 541 25.60 16.88 -27.71
CA LYS A 541 26.14 17.67 -26.58
C LYS A 541 25.35 17.45 -25.28
N LEU A 542 24.03 17.28 -25.35
CA LEU A 542 23.19 16.99 -24.18
C LEU A 542 23.49 15.59 -23.65
N LEU A 543 23.55 14.58 -24.52
CA LEU A 543 23.85 13.20 -24.12
C LEU A 543 25.28 13.02 -23.60
N ASP A 544 26.28 13.67 -24.22
CA ASP A 544 27.65 13.74 -23.72
C ASP A 544 27.74 14.42 -22.35
N PHE A 545 26.93 15.47 -22.12
CA PHE A 545 26.86 16.10 -20.80
C PHE A 545 26.24 15.16 -19.74
N LEU A 546 25.10 14.54 -20.02
CA LEU A 546 24.46 13.60 -19.09
C LEU A 546 25.38 12.38 -18.79
N SER A 547 26.12 11.90 -19.79
CA SER A 547 27.11 10.84 -19.61
C SER A 547 28.26 11.23 -18.66
N ARG A 548 28.63 12.52 -18.57
CA ARG A 548 29.70 13.00 -17.69
C ARG A 548 29.25 13.22 -16.25
N GLU A 549 27.96 13.48 -16.03
CA GLU A 549 27.37 13.61 -14.70
C GLU A 549 27.08 12.24 -14.04
N ASP A 550 27.43 11.13 -14.70
CA ASP A 550 27.22 9.74 -14.25
C ASP A 550 25.75 9.46 -13.89
N VAL A 551 24.84 9.93 -14.76
CA VAL A 551 23.39 9.70 -14.63
C VAL A 551 22.90 8.71 -15.68
N ARG A 552 21.99 7.82 -15.27
CA ARG A 552 21.44 6.81 -16.16
C ARG A 552 20.25 7.39 -16.90
N LEU A 553 20.33 7.42 -18.22
CA LEU A 553 19.24 7.86 -19.08
C LEU A 553 18.18 6.76 -19.17
N LEU A 554 16.94 7.06 -18.76
CA LEU A 554 15.81 6.13 -18.80
C LEU A 554 14.96 6.32 -20.07
N ASP A 555 14.70 7.58 -20.45
CA ASP A 555 13.96 7.92 -21.68
C ASP A 555 14.42 9.26 -22.27
N VAL A 556 14.31 9.39 -23.59
CA VAL A 556 14.49 10.65 -24.35
C VAL A 556 13.43 10.78 -25.43
N CYS A 557 12.49 11.69 -25.20
CA CYS A 557 11.45 12.06 -26.16
C CYS A 557 11.81 13.37 -26.87
N HIS A 558 12.20 13.28 -28.14
CA HIS A 558 12.42 14.44 -29.02
C HIS A 558 11.12 14.82 -29.73
N ARG A 559 10.46 15.91 -29.32
CA ARG A 559 9.18 16.37 -29.88
C ARG A 559 9.33 17.74 -30.57
N ARG A 560 9.01 17.77 -31.86
CA ARG A 560 8.78 19.02 -32.60
C ARG A 560 7.37 19.51 -32.31
N HIS A 561 7.23 20.58 -31.53
CA HIS A 561 5.96 21.28 -31.44
C HIS A 561 5.60 21.88 -32.81
N SER A 562 4.38 21.64 -33.28
CA SER A 562 3.83 22.21 -34.52
C SER A 562 3.16 23.57 -34.31
N ASP A 563 3.13 24.08 -33.08
CA ASP A 563 2.42 25.31 -32.72
C ASP A 563 3.27 26.57 -32.88
N LYS A 564 2.55 27.65 -33.23
CA LYS A 564 3.09 28.84 -33.88
C LYS A 564 3.87 29.73 -32.91
N THR A 565 5.20 29.58 -32.85
CA THR A 565 6.12 30.66 -32.43
C THR A 565 7.53 30.45 -33.00
N GLU A 566 8.42 29.75 -32.30
CA GLU A 566 9.83 29.63 -32.70
C GLU A 566 10.08 28.48 -33.68
N LEU A 567 9.98 28.80 -34.97
CA LEU A 567 10.57 28.00 -36.05
C LEU A 567 12.04 27.70 -35.70
N PHE A 568 12.48 26.45 -35.95
CA PHE A 568 13.84 25.94 -35.78
C PHE A 568 14.32 25.52 -34.37
N LYS A 569 13.45 25.50 -33.35
CA LYS A 569 13.72 24.80 -32.08
C LYS A 569 13.02 23.45 -32.01
N THR A 570 13.59 22.50 -31.26
CA THR A 570 12.90 21.25 -30.87
C THR A 570 12.98 21.05 -29.37
N GLN A 571 11.89 20.57 -28.75
CA GLN A 571 11.86 20.24 -27.33
C GLN A 571 12.36 18.80 -27.12
N VAL A 572 13.29 18.63 -26.19
CA VAL A 572 13.74 17.33 -25.70
C VAL A 572 13.24 17.15 -24.28
N GLU A 573 12.45 16.11 -24.06
CA GLU A 573 12.04 15.62 -22.74
C GLU A 573 12.96 14.47 -22.37
N CYS A 574 13.64 14.56 -21.23
CA CYS A 574 14.50 13.51 -20.69
C CYS A 574 13.96 13.00 -19.37
N VAL A 575 14.05 11.68 -19.17
CA VAL A 575 13.88 11.03 -17.87
C VAL A 575 15.22 10.41 -17.48
N VAL A 576 15.75 10.77 -16.33
CA VAL A 576 17.06 10.32 -15.83
C VAL A 576 16.92 9.71 -14.43
N GLU A 577 17.70 8.67 -14.17
CA GLU A 577 17.91 8.08 -12.85
C GLU A 577 19.26 8.56 -12.30
N THR A 578 19.23 9.04 -11.06
CA THR A 578 20.37 9.53 -10.29
C THR A 578 20.55 8.65 -9.05
N ARG A 579 21.78 8.56 -8.55
CA ARG A 579 22.15 7.76 -7.38
C ARG A 579 21.42 8.23 -6.11
N ASP A 580 21.34 9.54 -5.93
CA ASP A 580 20.78 10.18 -4.75
C ASP A 580 20.32 11.62 -5.03
N LYS A 581 19.53 12.15 -4.10
CA LYS A 581 19.03 13.53 -4.10
C LYS A 581 20.13 14.59 -4.22
N THR A 582 21.35 14.35 -3.73
CA THR A 582 22.47 15.30 -3.86
C THR A 582 22.98 15.36 -5.30
N GLN A 583 23.10 14.22 -5.99
CA GLN A 583 23.41 14.19 -7.42
C GLN A 583 22.27 14.82 -8.25
N SER A 584 21.00 14.57 -7.91
CA SER A 584 19.87 15.20 -8.60
C SER A 584 19.87 16.73 -8.49
N MET A 585 20.05 17.27 -7.29
CA MET A 585 20.18 18.73 -7.08
C MET A 585 21.39 19.33 -7.82
N GLN A 586 22.52 18.62 -7.87
CA GLN A 586 23.70 19.04 -8.62
C GLN A 586 23.42 19.05 -10.12
N LEU A 587 22.82 17.97 -10.67
CA LEU A 587 22.44 17.86 -12.08
C LEU A 587 21.49 18.98 -12.49
N HIS A 588 20.44 19.24 -11.71
CA HIS A 588 19.49 20.33 -11.95
C HIS A 588 20.22 21.68 -12.02
N LYS A 589 21.08 21.98 -11.05
CA LYS A 589 21.86 23.22 -11.03
C LYS A 589 22.74 23.36 -12.28
N THR A 590 23.50 22.33 -12.64
CA THR A 590 24.43 22.37 -13.78
C THR A 590 23.70 22.42 -15.12
N LEU A 591 22.52 21.81 -15.24
CA LEU A 591 21.65 21.97 -16.40
C LEU A 591 21.06 23.38 -16.48
N CYS A 592 20.62 23.98 -15.37
CA CYS A 592 20.12 25.37 -15.34
C CYS A 592 21.18 26.38 -15.80
N GLU A 593 22.44 26.20 -15.36
CA GLU A 593 23.56 27.06 -15.77
C GLU A 593 23.89 26.93 -17.27
N ARG A 594 23.65 25.75 -17.88
CA ARG A 594 24.00 25.45 -19.27
C ARG A 594 22.86 25.64 -20.28
N TYR A 595 21.61 25.45 -19.85
CA TYR A 595 20.42 25.48 -20.69
C TYR A 595 19.35 26.40 -20.08
N PRO A 596 19.32 27.70 -20.44
CA PRO A 596 18.35 28.65 -19.91
C PRO A 596 16.88 28.31 -20.22
N SER A 597 16.64 27.42 -21.19
CA SER A 597 15.33 26.87 -21.55
C SER A 597 14.91 25.65 -20.72
N LEU A 598 15.74 25.20 -19.77
CA LEU A 598 15.43 24.06 -18.92
C LEU A 598 14.14 24.32 -18.13
N ARG A 599 13.19 23.40 -18.25
CA ARG A 599 12.07 23.26 -17.33
C ARG A 599 12.21 21.94 -16.62
N TRP A 600 12.59 22.00 -15.36
CA TRP A 600 12.54 20.86 -14.46
C TRP A 600 11.06 20.55 -14.17
N LEU A 601 10.64 19.31 -14.42
CA LEU A 601 9.25 18.88 -14.20
C LEU A 601 9.13 18.31 -12.80
N ASP A 602 9.14 19.21 -11.81
CA ASP A 602 8.80 18.88 -10.43
C ASP A 602 7.30 18.54 -10.32
N ARG A 603 7.03 17.31 -9.84
CA ARG A 603 5.72 16.74 -9.46
C ARG A 603 4.83 16.23 -10.59
#